data_AF-A0A3G1KNX8-F1
#
_entry.id   AF-A0A3G1KNX8-F1
#
_cell.length_a   1.000
_cell.length_b   1.000
_cell.length_c   1.000
_cell.angle_alpha   90.00
_cell.angle_beta   90.00
_cell.angle_gamma   90.00
#
_symmetry.space_group_name_H-M   'P 1'
#
loop_
_entity.id
_entity.type
_entity.pdbx_description
1 polymer ?
#
loop_
_entity_poly.entity_id
_entity_poly.type
_entity_poly.pdbx_seq_one_letter_code
_entity_poly.pdbx_strand_id
1 'polypeptide(L)'
;MAELTNEMIQKRFETVSSGTYSPEIPGLPGITFIKLGLKERGQSSRAYSARLKELMAAGGYFSEALLPTVLEKACRENGMDLSVIGKQRAIQKRFYDSIPPELMDPYDKLTEEEVALLPEEVKAERQEAIEERGRQIMEFMQNFYSVADKKVFEQCRQIEALEQHLKANTAEHHARKHQMETEILLCARRSDDINIPYFSSIEDIQELEDRNRTGLVQLYLKWKQFREGLTPEFFRPNSAALQ
;
A
#
# COMPACT_ATOMS: atom_id res chain seq x y z
N MET A 1 5.10 19.20 -19.24
CA MET A 1 5.05 18.03 -18.34
C MET A 1 6.47 17.57 -18.12
N ALA A 2 6.93 17.46 -16.88
CA ALA A 2 8.30 16.99 -16.62
C ALA A 2 8.37 15.48 -16.85
N GLU A 3 9.20 15.08 -17.80
CA GLU A 3 9.45 13.68 -18.12
C GLU A 3 10.59 13.15 -17.25
N LEU A 4 10.61 11.83 -17.01
CA LEU A 4 11.74 11.20 -16.35
C LEU A 4 13.00 11.42 -17.19
N THR A 5 14.08 11.88 -16.57
CA THR A 5 15.37 11.92 -17.27
C THR A 5 15.91 10.50 -17.45
N ASN A 6 16.73 10.29 -18.47
CA ASN A 6 17.37 8.99 -18.71
C ASN A 6 18.20 8.51 -17.50
N GLU A 7 18.81 9.44 -16.77
CA GLU A 7 19.60 9.14 -15.57
C GLU A 7 18.72 8.60 -14.42
N MET A 8 17.52 9.16 -14.24
CA MET A 8 16.55 8.68 -13.24
C MET A 8 16.03 7.29 -13.60
N ILE A 9 15.74 7.05 -14.88
CA ILE A 9 15.34 5.73 -15.39
C ILE A 9 16.46 4.71 -15.18
N GLN A 10 17.71 5.09 -15.40
CA GLN A 10 18.85 4.21 -15.23
C GLN A 10 19.12 3.87 -13.77
N LYS A 11 19.07 4.85 -12.86
CA LYS A 11 19.20 4.63 -11.41
C LYS A 11 18.08 3.72 -10.85
N ARG A 12 16.85 3.87 -11.37
CA ARG A 12 15.71 2.98 -11.11
C ARG A 12 16.02 1.53 -11.50
N PHE A 13 16.49 1.35 -12.74
CA PHE A 13 16.84 0.05 -13.27
C PHE A 13 17.97 -0.61 -12.46
N GLU A 14 19.01 0.15 -12.13
CA GLU A 14 20.15 -0.31 -11.34
C GLU A 14 19.71 -0.81 -9.95
N THR A 15 18.85 -0.04 -9.26
CA THR A 15 18.28 -0.43 -7.96
C THR A 15 17.53 -1.75 -8.04
N VAL A 16 16.65 -1.92 -9.03
CA VAL A 16 15.91 -3.17 -9.27
C VAL A 16 16.86 -4.32 -9.62
N SER A 17 17.85 -4.07 -10.47
CA SER A 17 18.82 -5.07 -10.93
C SER A 17 19.72 -5.57 -9.81
N SER A 18 20.05 -4.72 -8.83
CA SER A 18 20.88 -5.06 -7.68
C SER A 18 20.22 -6.08 -6.75
N GLY A 19 18.88 -6.12 -6.72
CA GLY A 19 18.13 -6.91 -5.75
C GLY A 19 18.28 -6.45 -4.31
N THR A 20 18.82 -5.24 -4.09
CA THR A 20 19.01 -4.60 -2.79
C THR A 20 18.30 -3.25 -2.73
N TYR A 21 17.80 -2.87 -1.56
CA TYR A 21 17.14 -1.58 -1.34
C TYR A 21 17.42 -1.07 0.07
N SER A 22 17.96 0.13 0.20
CA SER A 22 18.36 0.75 1.48
C SER A 22 17.46 1.94 1.79
N PRO A 23 16.24 1.73 2.33
CA PRO A 23 15.33 2.82 2.62
C PRO A 23 15.79 3.61 3.86
N GLU A 24 15.51 4.91 3.85
CA GLU A 24 15.55 5.71 5.07
C GLU A 24 14.27 5.47 5.87
N ILE A 25 14.41 4.96 7.10
CA ILE A 25 13.29 4.70 8.00
C ILE A 25 13.58 5.36 9.36
N PRO A 26 12.69 6.25 9.86
CA PRO A 26 12.88 6.89 11.15
C PRO A 26 13.07 5.89 12.29
N GLY A 27 14.19 6.01 13.01
CA GLY A 27 14.54 5.13 14.13
C GLY A 27 15.08 3.75 13.72
N LEU A 28 15.29 3.49 12.42
CA LEU A 28 15.93 2.28 11.90
C LEU A 28 17.06 2.65 10.92
N PRO A 29 18.13 3.34 11.38
CA PRO A 29 19.21 3.76 10.51
C PRO A 29 20.00 2.56 10.00
N GLY A 30 20.41 2.61 8.74
CA GLY A 30 21.31 1.62 8.15
C GLY A 30 20.66 0.26 7.88
N ILE A 31 19.35 0.20 7.71
CA ILE A 31 18.64 -1.00 7.24
C ILE A 31 18.78 -1.15 5.71
N THR A 32 18.95 -2.38 5.24
CA THR A 32 18.97 -2.71 3.82
C THR A 32 18.19 -4.00 3.58
N PHE A 33 17.26 -4.01 2.63
CA PHE A 33 16.56 -5.21 2.22
C PHE A 33 17.29 -5.91 1.09
N ILE A 34 17.33 -7.24 1.16
CA ILE A 34 17.88 -8.11 0.12
C ILE A 34 16.80 -9.04 -0.40
N LYS A 35 16.78 -9.26 -1.71
CA LYS A 35 15.75 -10.09 -2.36
C LYS A 35 15.83 -11.53 -1.84
N LEU A 36 14.69 -12.02 -1.35
CA LEU A 36 14.58 -13.40 -0.87
C LEU A 36 14.72 -14.40 -2.02
N GLY A 37 15.57 -15.41 -1.82
CA GLY A 37 15.70 -16.57 -2.69
C GLY A 37 14.56 -17.57 -2.53
N LEU A 38 14.62 -18.67 -3.29
CA LEU A 38 13.58 -19.71 -3.26
C LEU A 38 13.48 -20.40 -1.89
N LYS A 39 14.61 -20.60 -1.20
CA LYS A 39 14.66 -21.26 0.10
C LYS A 39 13.95 -20.42 1.16
N GLU A 40 14.21 -19.12 1.18
CA GLU A 40 13.65 -18.17 2.13
C GLU A 40 12.15 -17.98 1.91
N ARG A 41 11.71 -17.89 0.64
CA ARG A 41 10.27 -17.88 0.30
C ARG A 41 9.55 -19.14 0.78
N GLY A 42 10.21 -20.30 0.70
CA GLY A 42 9.70 -21.55 1.25
C GLY A 42 9.62 -21.54 2.79
N GLN A 43 10.55 -20.85 3.47
CA GLN A 43 10.50 -20.66 4.92
C GLN A 43 9.33 -19.75 5.33
N SER A 44 9.15 -18.59 4.68
CA SER A 44 8.03 -17.70 5.01
C SER A 44 6.67 -18.35 4.77
N SER A 45 6.53 -19.10 3.67
CA SER A 45 5.29 -19.83 3.37
C SER A 45 4.98 -20.91 4.42
N ARG A 46 6.00 -21.60 4.93
CA ARG A 46 5.83 -22.56 6.04
C ARG A 46 5.46 -21.87 7.35
N ALA A 47 6.05 -20.71 7.65
CA ALA A 47 5.71 -19.91 8.82
C ALA A 47 4.23 -19.49 8.79
N TYR A 48 3.73 -19.05 7.63
CA TYR A 48 2.30 -18.79 7.42
C TYR A 48 1.43 -20.00 7.76
N SER A 49 1.69 -21.15 7.13
CA SER A 49 0.87 -22.36 7.32
C SER A 49 0.92 -22.88 8.77
N ALA A 50 2.09 -22.83 9.40
CA ALA A 50 2.26 -23.23 10.81
C ALA A 50 1.42 -22.33 11.72
N ARG A 51 1.53 -21.00 11.55
CA ARG A 51 0.78 -20.02 12.35
C ARG A 51 -0.72 -20.13 12.12
N LEU A 52 -1.16 -20.30 10.88
CA LEU A 52 -2.59 -20.48 10.57
C LEU A 52 -3.15 -21.72 11.26
N LYS A 53 -2.43 -22.86 11.21
CA LYS A 53 -2.85 -24.10 11.88
C LYS A 53 -2.95 -23.92 13.40
N GLU A 54 -1.99 -23.23 14.00
CA GLU A 54 -2.00 -22.91 15.42
C GLU A 54 -3.23 -22.08 15.82
N LEU A 55 -3.49 -20.98 15.09
CA LEU A 55 -4.62 -20.09 15.36
C LEU A 55 -5.98 -20.78 15.19
N MET A 56 -6.12 -21.61 14.14
CA MET A 56 -7.33 -22.38 13.91
C MET A 56 -7.56 -23.46 14.97
N ALA A 57 -6.49 -24.05 15.52
CA ALA A 57 -6.57 -25.04 16.59
C ALA A 57 -6.86 -24.42 17.97
N ALA A 58 -6.30 -23.24 18.26
CA ALA A 58 -6.55 -22.52 19.50
C ALA A 58 -8.01 -22.07 19.66
N GLY A 59 -8.70 -21.83 18.53
CA GLY A 59 -10.04 -21.23 18.53
C GLY A 59 -10.00 -19.74 18.85
N GLY A 60 -11.04 -19.01 18.45
CA GLY A 60 -11.18 -17.56 18.72
C GLY A 60 -11.13 -16.66 17.49
N TYR A 61 -10.64 -17.17 16.35
CA TYR A 61 -10.71 -16.50 15.06
C TYR A 61 -11.57 -17.29 14.09
N PHE A 62 -12.25 -16.59 13.18
CA PHE A 62 -12.94 -17.23 12.07
C PHE A 62 -12.08 -17.19 10.79
N SER A 63 -12.35 -18.09 9.85
CA SER A 63 -11.68 -18.08 8.55
C SER A 63 -12.19 -16.92 7.69
N GLU A 64 -11.29 -16.26 6.97
CA GLU A 64 -11.62 -15.22 5.98
C GLU A 64 -12.65 -15.68 4.94
N ALA A 65 -12.76 -16.98 4.65
CA ALA A 65 -13.80 -17.52 3.78
C ALA A 65 -15.24 -17.26 4.29
N LEU A 66 -15.41 -17.09 5.60
CA LEU A 66 -16.69 -16.76 6.24
C LEU A 66 -16.92 -15.25 6.33
N LEU A 67 -15.95 -14.41 5.95
CA LEU A 67 -16.05 -12.95 6.04
C LEU A 67 -17.31 -12.39 5.37
N PRO A 68 -17.75 -12.84 4.17
CA PRO A 68 -18.97 -12.33 3.56
C PRO A 68 -20.22 -12.58 4.43
N THR A 69 -20.34 -13.78 5.00
CA THR A 69 -21.48 -14.15 5.86
C THR A 69 -21.45 -13.40 7.19
N VAL A 70 -20.27 -13.24 7.79
CA VAL A 70 -20.10 -12.48 9.05
C VAL A 70 -20.39 -10.99 8.82
N LEU A 71 -19.91 -10.43 7.71
CA LEU A 71 -20.18 -9.04 7.32
C LEU A 71 -21.67 -8.82 7.09
N GLU A 72 -22.35 -9.73 6.38
CA GLU A 72 -23.81 -9.64 6.15
C GLU A 72 -24.59 -9.62 7.46
N LYS A 73 -24.25 -10.53 8.39
CA LYS A 73 -24.85 -10.57 9.71
C LYS A 73 -24.59 -9.26 10.47
N ALA A 74 -23.35 -8.80 10.53
CA ALA A 74 -22.97 -7.60 11.25
C ALA A 74 -23.62 -6.33 10.65
N CYS A 75 -23.71 -6.21 9.32
CA CYS A 75 -24.42 -5.13 8.67
C CYS A 75 -25.91 -5.13 9.04
N ARG A 76 -26.56 -6.29 9.03
CA ARG A 76 -27.97 -6.43 9.42
C ARG A 76 -28.21 -6.02 10.87
N GLU A 77 -27.33 -6.44 11.78
CA GLU A 77 -27.40 -6.09 13.21
C GLU A 77 -27.19 -4.59 13.46
N ASN A 78 -26.42 -3.92 12.61
CA ASN A 78 -26.18 -2.47 12.68
C ASN A 78 -27.14 -1.64 11.80
N GLY A 79 -28.17 -2.26 11.21
CA GLY A 79 -29.14 -1.57 10.35
C GLY A 79 -28.57 -1.02 9.04
N MET A 80 -27.47 -1.60 8.55
CA MET A 80 -26.82 -1.20 7.29
C MET A 80 -27.33 -2.00 6.09
N ASP A 81 -27.54 -1.31 4.96
CA ASP A 81 -27.97 -1.92 3.69
C ASP A 81 -26.75 -2.27 2.82
N LEU A 82 -26.45 -3.56 2.67
CA LEU A 82 -25.34 -4.03 1.84
C LEU A 82 -25.53 -3.78 0.34
N SER A 83 -26.77 -3.59 -0.13
CA SER A 83 -27.03 -3.29 -1.55
C SER A 83 -26.43 -1.95 -1.99
N VAL A 84 -26.09 -1.10 -1.02
CA VAL A 84 -25.49 0.22 -1.23
C VAL A 84 -24.09 0.12 -1.87
N ILE A 85 -23.36 -0.99 -1.66
CA ILE A 85 -22.09 -1.26 -2.37
C ILE A 85 -22.31 -1.31 -3.90
N GLY A 86 -23.41 -1.91 -4.36
CA GLY A 86 -23.76 -1.93 -5.78
C GLY A 86 -24.06 -0.53 -6.32
N LYS A 87 -24.71 0.31 -5.51
CA LYS A 87 -25.02 1.72 -5.85
C LYS A 87 -23.74 2.56 -5.93
N GLN A 88 -22.79 2.37 -5.00
CA GLN A 88 -21.49 3.06 -5.03
C GLN A 88 -20.73 2.77 -6.33
N ARG A 89 -20.69 1.50 -6.78
CA ARG A 89 -20.05 1.13 -8.05
C ARG A 89 -20.69 1.82 -9.25
N ALA A 90 -22.03 1.89 -9.28
CA ALA A 90 -22.75 2.60 -10.35
C ALA A 90 -22.44 4.10 -10.36
N ILE A 91 -22.38 4.72 -9.18
CA ILE A 91 -22.02 6.15 -9.03
C ILE A 91 -20.56 6.39 -9.45
N GLN A 92 -19.63 5.54 -9.03
CA GLN A 92 -18.22 5.62 -9.43
C GLN A 92 -18.05 5.45 -10.94
N LYS A 93 -18.77 4.50 -11.56
CA LYS A 93 -18.77 4.35 -13.03
C LYS A 93 -19.26 5.63 -13.71
N ARG A 94 -20.39 6.18 -13.27
CA ARG A 94 -20.94 7.44 -13.78
C ARG A 94 -19.92 8.58 -13.64
N PHE A 95 -19.18 8.61 -12.52
CA PHE A 95 -18.13 9.60 -12.28
C PHE A 95 -16.99 9.45 -13.30
N TYR A 96 -16.40 8.27 -13.42
CA TYR A 96 -15.32 7.99 -14.38
C TYR A 96 -15.73 8.31 -15.82
N ASP A 97 -16.93 7.89 -16.23
CA ASP A 97 -17.45 8.15 -17.57
C ASP A 97 -17.67 9.66 -17.84
N SER A 98 -17.75 10.48 -16.79
CA SER A 98 -17.96 11.94 -16.87
C SER A 98 -16.69 12.77 -16.70
N ILE A 99 -15.55 12.16 -16.34
CA ILE A 99 -14.30 12.91 -16.13
C ILE A 99 -13.89 13.55 -17.47
N PRO A 100 -13.68 14.88 -17.51
CA PRO A 100 -13.17 15.54 -18.71
C PRO A 100 -11.82 14.96 -19.14
N PRO A 101 -11.54 14.76 -20.43
CA PRO A 101 -10.27 14.18 -20.91
C PRO A 101 -9.04 14.91 -20.37
N GLU A 102 -9.13 16.22 -20.18
CA GLU A 102 -8.06 17.07 -19.67
C GLU A 102 -7.67 16.74 -18.22
N LEU A 103 -8.56 16.06 -17.48
CA LEU A 103 -8.38 15.68 -16.08
C LEU A 103 -8.04 14.20 -15.87
N MET A 104 -8.14 13.34 -16.89
CA MET A 104 -7.92 11.89 -16.74
C MET A 104 -6.46 11.49 -16.48
N ASP A 105 -5.50 12.20 -17.08
CA ASP A 105 -4.10 11.80 -16.99
C ASP A 105 -3.46 12.17 -15.64
N PRO A 106 -2.50 11.41 -15.11
CA PRO A 106 -1.75 11.83 -13.94
C PRO A 106 -1.08 13.18 -14.20
N TYR A 107 -1.25 14.12 -13.28
CA TYR A 107 -0.66 15.46 -13.40
C TYR A 107 0.88 15.41 -13.45
N ASP A 108 1.49 14.49 -12.69
CA ASP A 108 2.95 14.35 -12.66
C ASP A 108 3.42 12.89 -12.66
N LYS A 109 4.60 12.70 -13.26
CA LYS A 109 5.34 11.46 -13.37
C LYS A 109 6.59 11.41 -12.47
N LEU A 110 6.99 12.52 -11.83
CA LEU A 110 8.10 12.60 -10.88
C LEU A 110 7.70 12.24 -9.43
N THR A 111 8.65 11.71 -8.64
CA THR A 111 8.54 11.49 -7.19
C THR A 111 8.99 12.73 -6.40
N GLU A 112 8.74 12.77 -5.08
CA GLU A 112 9.15 13.89 -4.22
C GLU A 112 10.68 14.10 -4.20
N GLU A 113 11.45 13.02 -4.20
CA GLU A 113 12.92 13.02 -4.21
C GLU A 113 13.46 13.55 -5.55
N GLU A 114 12.78 13.22 -6.65
CA GLU A 114 13.11 13.67 -7.99
C GLU A 114 12.79 15.15 -8.20
N VAL A 115 11.70 15.62 -7.60
CA VAL A 115 11.31 17.03 -7.61
C VAL A 115 12.34 17.88 -6.88
N ALA A 116 12.94 17.37 -5.79
CA ALA A 116 13.96 18.09 -5.03
C ALA A 116 15.20 18.44 -5.87
N LEU A 117 15.47 17.68 -6.94
CA LEU A 117 16.59 17.88 -7.87
C LEU A 117 16.32 18.93 -8.96
N LEU A 118 15.08 19.38 -9.11
CA LEU A 118 14.72 20.37 -10.12
C LEU A 118 15.16 21.79 -9.70
N PRO A 119 15.37 22.70 -10.67
CA PRO A 119 15.54 24.13 -10.38
C PRO A 119 14.31 24.71 -9.65
N GLU A 120 14.54 25.65 -8.72
CA GLU A 120 13.47 26.27 -7.91
C GLU A 120 12.37 26.93 -8.75
N GLU A 121 12.72 27.54 -9.88
CA GLU A 121 11.78 28.16 -10.81
C GLU A 121 10.82 27.10 -11.41
N VAL A 122 11.35 25.94 -11.80
CA VAL A 122 10.56 24.82 -12.34
C VAL A 122 9.70 24.18 -11.25
N LYS A 123 10.20 24.13 -10.00
CA LYS A 123 9.40 23.66 -8.85
C LYS A 123 8.20 24.56 -8.61
N ALA A 124 8.36 25.88 -8.70
CA ALA A 124 7.28 26.85 -8.49
C ALA A 124 6.20 26.77 -9.56
N GLU A 125 6.57 26.80 -10.85
CA GLU A 125 5.60 26.67 -11.97
C GLU A 125 4.83 25.36 -11.90
N ARG A 126 5.52 24.27 -11.53
CA ARG A 126 4.92 22.96 -11.33
C ARG A 126 3.90 22.98 -10.19
N GLN A 127 4.24 23.58 -9.06
CA GLN A 127 3.35 23.64 -7.90
C GLN A 127 2.08 24.42 -8.21
N GLU A 128 2.20 25.57 -8.89
CA GLU A 128 1.06 26.38 -9.31
C GLU A 128 0.10 25.58 -10.21
N ALA A 129 0.64 24.86 -11.19
CA ALA A 129 -0.20 24.05 -12.06
C ALA A 129 -0.78 22.77 -11.37
N ILE A 130 -0.13 22.23 -10.30
CA ILE A 130 -0.72 21.17 -9.45
C ILE A 130 -1.97 21.72 -8.76
N GLU A 131 -1.82 22.88 -8.14
CA GLU A 131 -2.88 23.51 -7.35
C GLU A 131 -4.06 23.89 -8.24
N GLU A 132 -3.80 24.45 -9.42
CA GLU A 132 -4.81 24.79 -10.42
C GLU A 132 -5.62 23.56 -10.83
N ARG A 133 -4.94 22.48 -11.21
CA ARG A 133 -5.62 21.25 -11.62
C ARG A 133 -6.34 20.58 -10.46
N GLY A 134 -5.75 20.60 -9.27
CA GLY A 134 -6.39 20.12 -8.04
C GLY A 134 -7.69 20.86 -7.76
N ARG A 135 -7.71 22.17 -7.95
CA ARG A 135 -8.92 23.00 -7.84
C ARG A 135 -9.99 22.60 -8.85
N GLN A 136 -9.63 22.42 -10.12
CA GLN A 136 -10.56 21.99 -11.17
C GLN A 136 -11.18 20.61 -10.88
N ILE A 137 -10.37 19.65 -10.43
CA ILE A 137 -10.84 18.32 -10.03
C ILE A 137 -11.80 18.42 -8.84
N MET A 138 -11.44 19.22 -7.82
CA MET A 138 -12.28 19.37 -6.63
C MET A 138 -13.61 20.04 -6.95
N GLU A 139 -13.63 21.09 -7.77
CA GLU A 139 -14.85 21.75 -8.22
C GLU A 139 -15.74 20.79 -9.01
N PHE A 140 -15.15 20.03 -9.94
CA PHE A 140 -15.85 18.99 -10.69
C PHE A 140 -16.47 17.94 -9.75
N MET A 141 -15.70 17.41 -8.80
CA MET A 141 -16.18 16.44 -7.82
C MET A 141 -17.30 16.99 -6.93
N GLN A 142 -17.18 18.23 -6.46
CA GLN A 142 -18.19 18.86 -5.60
C GLN A 142 -19.54 19.02 -6.31
N ASN A 143 -19.51 19.35 -7.60
CA ASN A 143 -20.69 19.57 -8.42
C ASN A 143 -21.31 18.26 -8.94
N PHE A 144 -20.53 17.18 -9.06
CA PHE A 144 -21.01 15.91 -9.58
C PHE A 144 -21.89 15.13 -8.59
N TYR A 145 -21.50 15.07 -7.30
CA TYR A 145 -22.18 14.21 -6.33
C TYR A 145 -23.39 14.89 -5.68
N SER A 146 -24.57 14.28 -5.86
CA SER A 146 -25.77 14.69 -5.15
C SER A 146 -25.69 14.40 -3.65
N VAL A 147 -26.59 15.00 -2.85
CA VAL A 147 -26.72 14.67 -1.42
C VAL A 147 -27.03 13.19 -1.20
N ALA A 148 -27.79 12.57 -2.11
CA ALA A 148 -28.10 11.14 -2.05
C ALA A 148 -26.85 10.28 -2.32
N ASP A 149 -26.02 10.66 -3.30
CA ASP A 149 -24.76 9.97 -3.60
C ASP A 149 -23.80 10.04 -2.41
N LYS A 150 -23.69 11.22 -1.77
CA LYS A 150 -22.86 11.41 -0.58
C LYS A 150 -23.30 10.49 0.58
N LYS A 151 -24.60 10.28 0.77
CA LYS A 151 -25.13 9.32 1.77
C LYS A 151 -24.76 7.87 1.44
N VAL A 152 -24.81 7.49 0.14
CA VAL A 152 -24.37 6.17 -0.33
C VAL A 152 -22.89 5.93 -0.01
N PHE A 153 -22.02 6.91 -0.29
CA PHE A 153 -20.60 6.81 0.05
C PHE A 153 -20.35 6.73 1.55
N GLU A 154 -21.05 7.52 2.35
CA GLU A 154 -20.92 7.49 3.81
C GLU A 154 -21.29 6.12 4.39
N GLN A 155 -22.39 5.53 3.91
CA GLN A 155 -22.79 4.19 4.35
C GLN A 155 -21.83 3.11 3.83
N CYS A 156 -21.32 3.22 2.60
CA CYS A 156 -20.28 2.31 2.11
C CYS A 156 -19.01 2.39 2.95
N ARG A 157 -18.58 3.61 3.34
CA ARG A 157 -17.43 3.80 4.22
C ARG A 157 -17.61 3.10 5.57
N GLN A 158 -18.82 3.14 6.14
CA GLN A 158 -19.13 2.43 7.37
C GLN A 158 -19.05 0.90 7.18
N ILE A 159 -19.56 0.39 6.06
CA ILE A 159 -19.49 -1.04 5.72
C ILE A 159 -18.04 -1.48 5.46
N GLU A 160 -17.26 -0.72 4.71
CA GLU A 160 -15.84 -0.98 4.45
C GLU A 160 -15.03 -0.96 5.76
N ALA A 161 -15.28 0.00 6.65
CA ALA A 161 -14.64 0.05 7.96
C ALA A 161 -14.98 -1.19 8.81
N LEU A 162 -16.24 -1.63 8.79
CA LEU A 162 -16.68 -2.85 9.45
C LEU A 162 -16.01 -4.10 8.85
N GLU A 163 -15.95 -4.19 7.52
CA GLU A 163 -15.27 -5.29 6.83
C GLU A 163 -13.77 -5.33 7.19
N GLN A 164 -13.08 -4.19 7.20
CA GLN A 164 -11.67 -4.14 7.61
C GLN A 164 -11.49 -4.57 9.06
N HIS A 165 -12.36 -4.14 9.96
CA HIS A 165 -12.33 -4.58 11.36
C HIS A 165 -12.56 -6.10 11.49
N LEU A 166 -13.53 -6.66 10.76
CA LEU A 166 -13.78 -8.10 10.75
C LEU A 166 -12.61 -8.87 10.14
N LYS A 167 -12.03 -8.37 9.05
CA LYS A 167 -10.86 -8.96 8.40
C LYS A 167 -9.64 -8.98 9.31
N ALA A 168 -9.41 -7.92 10.09
CA ALA A 168 -8.35 -7.88 11.08
C ALA A 168 -8.50 -8.96 12.17
N ASN A 169 -9.71 -9.48 12.38
CA ASN A 169 -10.04 -10.55 13.32
C ASN A 169 -10.15 -11.93 12.65
N THR A 170 -9.46 -12.15 11.52
CA THR A 170 -9.38 -13.46 10.86
C THR A 170 -8.05 -14.16 11.19
N ALA A 171 -8.07 -15.49 11.24
CA ALA A 171 -6.85 -16.27 11.46
C ALA A 171 -5.82 -16.01 10.33
N GLU A 172 -6.29 -15.86 9.10
CA GLU A 172 -5.48 -15.59 7.93
C GLU A 172 -4.82 -14.21 7.97
N HIS A 173 -5.48 -13.18 8.55
CA HIS A 173 -4.85 -11.88 8.77
C HIS A 173 -3.64 -12.00 9.69
N HIS A 174 -3.79 -12.65 10.84
CA HIS A 174 -2.70 -12.83 11.79
C HIS A 174 -1.59 -13.73 11.23
N ALA A 175 -1.93 -14.79 10.50
CA ALA A 175 -0.96 -15.63 9.82
C ALA A 175 -0.17 -14.86 8.74
N ARG A 176 -0.84 -13.97 7.96
CA ARG A 176 -0.16 -13.09 6.99
C ARG A 176 0.74 -12.06 7.67
N LYS A 177 0.32 -11.48 8.81
CA LYS A 177 1.18 -10.60 9.62
C LYS A 177 2.46 -11.32 10.01
N HIS A 178 2.35 -12.54 10.55
CA HIS A 178 3.51 -13.34 10.93
C HIS A 178 4.40 -13.74 9.75
N GLN A 179 3.80 -14.05 8.59
CA GLN A 179 4.54 -14.29 7.36
C GLN A 179 5.37 -13.07 6.95
N MET A 180 4.78 -11.88 7.00
CA MET A 180 5.46 -10.62 6.69
C MET A 180 6.63 -10.35 7.65
N GLU A 181 6.42 -10.52 8.97
CA GLU A 181 7.49 -10.40 9.98
C GLU A 181 8.63 -11.39 9.70
N THR A 182 8.30 -12.63 9.33
CA THR A 182 9.28 -13.64 8.93
C THR A 182 10.04 -13.22 7.68
N GLU A 183 9.36 -12.67 6.67
CA GLU A 183 10.01 -12.18 5.45
C GLU A 183 10.96 -11.01 5.74
N ILE A 184 10.56 -10.08 6.61
CA ILE A 184 11.40 -8.97 7.06
C ILE A 184 12.62 -9.49 7.80
N LEU A 185 12.46 -10.42 8.73
CA LEU A 185 13.58 -11.06 9.43
C LEU A 185 14.56 -11.71 8.44
N LEU A 186 14.03 -12.38 7.42
CA LEU A 186 14.83 -13.06 6.40
C LEU A 186 15.49 -12.10 5.41
N CYS A 187 14.94 -10.91 5.14
CA CYS A 187 15.44 -9.99 4.10
C CYS A 187 16.22 -8.79 4.63
N ALA A 188 15.94 -8.33 5.86
CA ALA A 188 16.55 -7.14 6.43
C ALA A 188 17.98 -7.45 6.90
N ARG A 189 18.91 -6.63 6.44
CA ARG A 189 20.34 -6.70 6.73
C ARG A 189 20.85 -5.34 7.15
N ARG A 190 22.01 -5.33 7.79
CA ARG A 190 22.71 -4.09 8.09
C ARG A 190 23.41 -3.56 6.82
N SER A 191 23.38 -2.26 6.65
CA SER A 191 24.01 -1.56 5.52
C SER A 191 25.54 -1.62 5.56
N ASP A 192 26.14 -1.75 6.75
CA ASP A 192 27.58 -1.87 6.93
C ASP A 192 28.10 -3.30 6.66
N ASP A 193 27.27 -4.32 6.90
CA ASP A 193 27.54 -5.69 6.48
C ASP A 193 26.25 -6.44 6.13
N ILE A 194 26.06 -6.69 4.83
CA ILE A 194 24.89 -7.36 4.27
C ILE A 194 24.74 -8.83 4.70
N ASN A 195 25.79 -9.43 5.26
CA ASN A 195 25.72 -10.81 5.77
C ASN A 195 25.10 -10.87 7.16
N ILE A 196 24.98 -9.73 7.85
CA ILE A 196 24.45 -9.66 9.21
C ILE A 196 22.95 -9.30 9.17
N PRO A 197 22.06 -10.11 9.76
CA PRO A 197 20.65 -9.77 9.94
C PRO A 197 20.49 -8.44 10.68
N TYR A 198 19.53 -7.62 10.23
CA TYR A 198 19.21 -6.38 10.96
C TYR A 198 18.44 -6.67 12.25
N PHE A 199 17.50 -7.62 12.18
CA PHE A 199 16.77 -8.14 13.34
C PHE A 199 17.30 -9.53 13.68
N SER A 200 17.36 -9.85 14.99
CA SER A 200 17.82 -11.16 15.46
C SER A 200 16.65 -12.14 15.57
N SER A 201 15.43 -11.64 15.81
CA SER A 201 14.23 -12.46 15.90
C SER A 201 12.95 -11.73 15.46
N ILE A 202 11.82 -12.44 15.47
CA ILE A 202 10.50 -11.85 15.18
C ILE A 202 10.08 -10.93 16.33
N GLU A 203 10.43 -11.29 17.57
CA GLU A 203 10.15 -10.50 18.77
C GLU A 203 10.78 -9.11 18.67
N ASP A 204 12.01 -8.98 18.13
CA ASP A 204 12.62 -7.67 17.88
C ASP A 204 11.76 -6.77 16.98
N ILE A 205 11.13 -7.36 15.95
CA ILE A 205 10.26 -6.63 15.01
C ILE A 205 8.95 -6.22 15.72
N GLN A 206 8.42 -7.08 16.58
CA GLN A 206 7.20 -6.80 17.33
C GLN A 206 7.43 -5.75 18.42
N GLU A 207 8.58 -5.77 19.11
CA GLU A 207 8.96 -4.76 20.11
C GLU A 207 9.11 -3.35 19.50
N LEU A 208 9.33 -3.23 18.18
CA LEU A 208 9.28 -1.92 17.51
C LEU A 208 7.91 -1.27 17.62
N GLU A 209 6.83 -2.03 17.74
CA GLU A 209 5.48 -1.48 17.90
C GLU A 209 5.39 -0.62 19.16
N ASP A 210 6.00 -1.09 20.26
CA ASP A 210 6.00 -0.43 21.56
C ASP A 210 6.99 0.74 21.63
N ARG A 211 8.17 0.60 21.00
CA ARG A 211 9.26 1.59 21.08
C ARG A 211 9.18 2.69 20.02
N ASN A 212 8.71 2.36 18.81
CA ASN A 212 8.66 3.27 17.67
C ASN A 212 7.61 2.79 16.65
N ARG A 213 6.33 2.96 17.00
CA ARG A 213 5.20 2.59 16.13
C ARG A 213 5.29 3.21 14.73
N THR A 214 5.73 4.46 14.63
CA THR A 214 5.91 5.16 13.34
C THR A 214 6.96 4.45 12.48
N GLY A 215 8.10 4.07 13.06
CA GLY A 215 9.14 3.31 12.40
C GLY A 215 8.66 1.94 11.93
N LEU A 216 7.85 1.23 12.74
CA LEU A 216 7.26 -0.05 12.34
C LEU A 216 6.29 0.08 11.15
N VAL A 217 5.43 1.09 11.14
CA VAL A 217 4.53 1.35 10.01
C VAL A 217 5.33 1.63 8.74
N GLN A 218 6.38 2.45 8.84
CA GLN A 218 7.27 2.74 7.72
C GLN A 218 8.05 1.51 7.25
N LEU A 219 8.49 0.65 8.18
CA LEU A 219 9.14 -0.63 7.88
C LEU A 219 8.22 -1.52 7.03
N TYR A 220 6.97 -1.73 7.45
CA TYR A 220 6.01 -2.51 6.67
C TYR A 220 5.72 -1.90 5.30
N LEU A 221 5.58 -0.58 5.22
CA LEU A 221 5.34 0.12 3.96
C LEU A 221 6.51 -0.07 2.99
N LYS A 222 7.73 0.22 3.42
CA LYS A 222 8.95 0.14 2.61
C LYS A 222 9.28 -1.31 2.24
N TRP A 223 9.02 -2.27 3.12
CA TRP A 223 9.14 -3.69 2.82
C TRP A 223 8.13 -4.14 1.76
N LYS A 224 6.85 -3.73 1.88
CA LYS A 224 5.82 -4.11 0.91
C LYS A 224 6.18 -3.59 -0.49
N GLN A 225 6.60 -2.32 -0.53
CA GLN A 225 7.16 -1.68 -1.71
C GLN A 225 8.27 -2.55 -2.34
N PHE A 226 9.29 -2.88 -1.55
CA PHE A 226 10.37 -3.75 -2.01
C PHE A 226 9.90 -5.12 -2.53
N ARG A 227 9.02 -5.80 -1.78
CA ARG A 227 8.53 -7.14 -2.10
C ARG A 227 7.76 -7.18 -3.42
N GLU A 228 6.90 -6.20 -3.66
CA GLU A 228 6.04 -6.16 -4.85
C GLU A 228 6.82 -5.69 -6.10
N GLY A 229 8.14 -5.47 -5.98
CA GLY A 229 8.92 -4.76 -7.01
C GLY A 229 8.46 -3.31 -7.16
N LEU A 230 7.57 -2.86 -6.26
CA LEU A 230 7.05 -1.52 -6.12
C LEU A 230 8.03 -0.71 -5.28
N THR A 231 9.24 -0.47 -5.78
CA THR A 231 9.68 0.91 -5.58
C THR A 231 8.54 1.80 -6.12
N PRO A 232 8.30 3.00 -5.58
CA PRO A 232 7.34 3.97 -6.17
C PRO A 232 7.52 4.25 -7.67
N GLU A 233 8.44 3.56 -8.33
CA GLU A 233 9.04 3.80 -9.62
C GLU A 233 8.75 2.70 -10.66
N PHE A 234 8.17 1.53 -10.29
CA PHE A 234 7.99 0.41 -11.25
C PHE A 234 6.63 0.39 -12.00
N PHE A 235 5.54 0.96 -11.47
CA PHE A 235 4.20 0.90 -12.12
C PHE A 235 3.58 2.27 -12.44
N ARG A 236 4.36 3.33 -12.65
CA ARG A 236 3.83 4.39 -13.52
C ARG A 236 3.87 3.85 -14.95
N PRO A 237 2.72 3.63 -15.61
CA PRO A 237 2.70 2.91 -16.87
C PRO A 237 3.56 3.63 -17.90
N ASN A 238 4.46 2.87 -18.50
CA ASN A 238 4.99 3.19 -19.80
C ASN A 238 3.84 2.95 -20.79
N SER A 239 3.08 4.00 -21.14
CA SER A 239 2.18 3.97 -22.29
C SER A 239 3.01 4.03 -23.59
N ALA A 240 3.81 2.99 -23.79
CA ALA A 240 4.46 2.66 -25.04
C ALA A 240 4.04 1.24 -25.44
N ALA A 241 2.73 0.98 -25.44
CA ALA A 241 2.06 -0.14 -26.13
C ALA A 241 0.55 -0.06 -25.88
N LEU A 242 -0.11 0.90 -26.53
CA LEU A 242 -1.50 0.80 -27.02
C LEU A 242 -1.67 1.95 -28.04
N GLN A 243 -0.87 1.86 -29.09
CA GLN A 243 -1.25 2.25 -30.44
C GLN A 243 -1.70 0.98 -31.16
#